data_AF-A0A3D3EY44-F1
#
_entry.id   AF-A0A3D3EY44-F1
#
_cell.length_a   1.000
_cell.length_b   1.000
_cell.length_c   1.000
_cell.angle_alpha   90.00
_cell.angle_beta   90.00
_cell.angle_gamma   90.00
#
_symmetry.space_group_name_H-M   'P 1'
#
loop_
_entity.id
_entity.type
_entity.pdbx_description
1 polymer ?
#
loop_
_entity_poly.entity_id
_entity_poly.type
_entity_poly.pdbx_seq_one_letter_code
_entity_poly.pdbx_strand_id
1 'polypeptide(L)'
;MMEFLVVVFGLSLLWASVTNMLGTIIKILVFQGVILFAITLLKTTQLNWISFSFIALETLIFKAILIPWFIDDTIKHNRIRREVEASVSNFFSLALMSLIFVLSFALSASAPVWTA
;
A
#
# COMPACT_ATOMS: atom_id res chain seq x y z
N MET A 1 14.59 12.39 -4.89
CA MET A 1 13.96 11.37 -5.79
C MET A 1 13.04 10.43 -5.02
N MET A 2 13.49 9.87 -3.88
CA MET A 2 12.65 8.98 -3.03
C MET A 2 11.36 9.65 -2.55
N GLU A 3 11.41 10.93 -2.12
CA GLU A 3 10.23 11.69 -1.70
C GLU A 3 9.08 11.66 -2.72
N PHE A 4 9.43 11.75 -4.02
CA PHE A 4 8.43 11.67 -5.09
C PHE A 4 7.75 10.30 -5.12
N LEU A 5 8.50 9.20 -4.96
CA LEU A 5 7.92 7.85 -4.89
C LEU A 5 7.03 7.68 -3.65
N VAL A 6 7.43 8.25 -2.51
CA VAL A 6 6.62 8.20 -1.27
C VAL A 6 5.32 8.98 -1.44
N VAL A 7 5.35 10.14 -2.09
CA VAL A 7 4.14 10.90 -2.41
C VAL A 7 3.24 10.14 -3.38
N VAL A 8 3.80 9.55 -4.44
CA VAL A 8 3.04 8.71 -5.39
C VAL A 8 2.41 7.50 -4.69
N PHE A 9 3.15 6.88 -3.76
CA PHE A 9 2.61 5.81 -2.91
C PHE A 9 1.44 6.32 -2.07
N GLY A 10 1.57 7.48 -1.41
CA GLY A 10 0.48 8.10 -0.66
C GLY A 10 -0.75 8.46 -1.52
N LEU A 11 -0.54 8.95 -2.73
CA LEU A 11 -1.62 9.23 -3.68
C LEU A 11 -2.35 7.95 -4.13
N SER A 12 -1.61 6.87 -4.39
CA SER A 12 -2.21 5.59 -4.76
C SER A 12 -3.10 5.02 -3.64
N LEU A 13 -2.72 5.30 -2.40
CA LEU A 13 -3.46 4.95 -1.18
C LEU A 13 -4.79 5.72 -1.07
N LEU A 14 -4.78 7.02 -1.34
CA LEU A 14 -6.01 7.82 -1.44
C LEU A 14 -6.88 7.36 -2.60
N TRP A 15 -6.29 7.03 -3.75
CA TRP A 15 -7.04 6.55 -4.90
C TRP A 15 -7.72 5.20 -4.66
N ALA A 16 -7.06 4.28 -3.95
CA ALA A 16 -7.65 3.02 -3.51
C ALA A 16 -8.87 3.24 -2.60
N SER A 17 -8.83 4.26 -1.74
CA SER A 17 -9.89 4.58 -0.80
C SER A 17 -11.20 5.07 -1.47
N VAL A 18 -11.11 5.74 -2.62
CA VAL A 18 -12.27 6.18 -3.43
C VAL A 18 -12.83 5.07 -4.31
N THR A 19 -11.99 4.08 -4.63
CA THR A 19 -12.30 3.05 -5.61
C THR A 19 -13.25 2.01 -5.04
N ASN A 20 -14.40 1.79 -5.69
CA ASN A 20 -15.38 0.78 -5.27
C ASN A 20 -15.21 -0.60 -5.91
N MET A 21 -14.37 -0.69 -6.94
CA MET A 21 -14.18 -1.94 -7.67
C MET A 21 -13.04 -2.74 -7.06
N LEU A 22 -13.35 -3.88 -6.46
CA LEU A 22 -12.36 -4.81 -5.89
C LEU A 22 -11.25 -5.16 -6.89
N GLY A 23 -11.60 -5.38 -8.16
CA GLY A 23 -10.61 -5.64 -9.22
C GLY A 23 -9.64 -4.47 -9.46
N THR A 24 -10.09 -3.22 -9.29
CA THR A 24 -9.22 -2.05 -9.37
C THR A 24 -8.37 -1.90 -8.12
N ILE A 25 -8.91 -2.21 -6.93
CA ILE A 25 -8.15 -2.24 -5.67
C ILE A 25 -7.01 -3.26 -5.75
N ILE A 26 -7.25 -4.47 -6.30
CA ILE A 26 -6.21 -5.49 -6.51
C ILE A 26 -5.09 -4.94 -7.40
N LYS A 27 -5.43 -4.27 -8.52
CA LYS A 27 -4.43 -3.66 -9.41
C LYS A 27 -3.61 -2.56 -8.72
N ILE A 28 -4.27 -1.70 -7.94
CA ILE A 28 -3.59 -0.67 -7.16
C ILE A 28 -2.65 -1.30 -6.13
N LEU A 29 -3.05 -2.42 -5.50
CA LEU A 29 -2.23 -3.14 -4.52
C LEU A 29 -0.95 -3.72 -5.14
N VAL A 30 -1.06 -4.32 -6.34
CA VAL A 30 0.12 -4.78 -7.10
C VAL A 30 1.05 -3.61 -7.43
N PHE A 31 0.50 -2.51 -7.94
CA PHE A 31 1.26 -1.30 -8.27
C PHE A 31 1.97 -0.71 -7.03
N GLN A 32 1.28 -0.67 -5.90
CA GLN A 32 1.85 -0.25 -4.62
C GLN A 32 2.99 -1.13 -4.15
N GLY A 33 2.88 -2.46 -4.31
CA GLY A 33 3.95 -3.40 -3.98
C GLY A 33 5.23 -3.12 -4.77
N VAL A 34 5.10 -2.84 -6.07
CA VAL A 34 6.23 -2.48 -6.94
C VAL A 34 6.86 -1.14 -6.54
N ILE A 35 6.05 -0.12 -6.24
CA ILE A 35 6.57 1.17 -5.76
C ILE A 35 7.32 1.00 -4.44
N LEU A 36 6.78 0.23 -3.51
CA LEU A 36 7.40 0.02 -2.20
C LEU A 36 8.77 -0.66 -2.35
N PHE A 37 8.88 -1.63 -3.26
CA PHE A 37 10.15 -2.26 -3.60
C PHE A 37 11.15 -1.25 -4.18
N ALA A 38 10.72 -0.36 -5.08
CA ALA A 38 11.57 0.70 -5.62
C ALA A 38 12.04 1.69 -4.53
N ILE A 39 11.18 2.03 -3.56
CA ILE A 39 11.56 2.86 -2.41
C ILE A 39 12.62 2.15 -1.57
N THR A 40 12.44 0.87 -1.26
CA THR A 40 13.42 0.09 -0.48
C THR A 40 14.77 -0.02 -1.20
N LEU A 41 14.78 -0.21 -2.53
CA LEU A 41 15.99 -0.20 -3.36
C LEU A 41 16.76 1.13 -3.23
N LEU A 42 16.05 2.27 -3.26
CA LEU A 42 16.68 3.59 -3.15
C LEU A 42 17.14 3.95 -1.74
N LYS A 43 16.58 3.31 -0.71
CA LYS A 43 16.91 3.57 0.71
C LYS A 43 18.11 2.76 1.21
N THR A 44 18.50 1.69 0.51
CA THR A 44 19.34 0.61 1.04
C THR A 44 20.84 0.92 1.22
N THR A 45 21.27 2.19 1.22
CA THR A 45 22.70 2.54 1.33
C THR A 45 23.35 2.07 2.65
N GLN A 46 22.56 1.74 3.68
CA GLN A 46 23.02 1.40 5.04
C GLN A 46 22.63 -0.02 5.50
N LEU A 47 21.82 -0.76 4.74
CA LEU A 47 21.31 -2.08 5.15
C LEU A 47 22.20 -3.21 4.63
N ASN A 48 22.39 -4.25 5.45
CA ASN A 48 23.07 -5.47 5.03
C ASN A 48 22.32 -6.08 3.82
N TRP A 49 23.06 -6.46 2.77
CA TRP A 49 22.52 -7.03 1.52
C TRP A 49 21.56 -8.19 1.75
N ILE A 50 21.79 -9.00 2.80
CA ILE A 50 20.89 -10.10 3.17
C ILE A 50 19.53 -9.57 3.65
N SER A 51 19.53 -8.62 4.60
CA SER A 51 18.30 -8.03 5.15
C SER A 51 17.52 -7.28 4.08
N PHE A 52 18.23 -6.59 3.18
CA PHE A 52 17.62 -5.95 2.02
C PHE A 52 16.93 -6.98 1.12
N SER A 53 17.64 -8.05 0.74
CA SER A 53 17.09 -9.09 -0.14
C SER A 53 15.87 -9.77 0.50
N PHE A 54 15.88 -9.98 1.81
CA PHE A 54 14.74 -10.52 2.54
C PHE A 54 13.52 -9.59 2.48
N ILE A 55 13.68 -8.29 2.79
CA ILE A 55 12.59 -7.31 2.72
C ILE A 55 12.07 -7.15 1.29
N ALA A 56 12.97 -7.09 0.31
CA ALA A 56 12.65 -7.03 -1.11
C ALA A 56 11.83 -8.24 -1.57
N LEU A 57 12.26 -9.44 -1.19
CA LEU A 57 11.59 -10.69 -1.52
C LEU A 57 10.23 -10.75 -0.83
N GLU A 58 10.15 -10.40 0.45
CA GLU A 58 8.89 -10.38 1.20
C GLU A 58 7.90 -9.38 0.57
N THR A 59 8.34 -8.15 0.28
CA THR A 59 7.48 -7.12 -0.31
C THR A 59 6.96 -7.49 -1.71
N LEU A 60 7.78 -8.09 -2.57
CA LEU A 60 7.33 -8.55 -3.89
C LEU A 60 6.46 -9.81 -3.80
N ILE A 61 6.93 -10.85 -3.12
CA ILE A 61 6.23 -12.13 -3.06
C ILE A 61 4.94 -11.99 -2.28
N PHE A 62 4.96 -11.44 -1.07
CA PHE A 62 3.74 -11.33 -0.27
C PHE A 62 2.84 -10.20 -0.77
N LYS A 63 3.36 -8.97 -0.87
CA LYS A 63 2.51 -7.80 -1.08
C LYS A 63 2.11 -7.59 -2.54
N ALA A 64 3.01 -7.87 -3.49
CA ALA A 64 2.73 -7.65 -4.91
C ALA A 64 2.11 -8.86 -5.62
N ILE A 65 2.26 -10.08 -5.09
CA ILE A 65 1.79 -11.31 -5.75
C ILE A 65 0.78 -12.06 -4.88
N LEU A 66 1.19 -12.52 -3.70
CA LEU A 66 0.41 -13.46 -2.90
C LEU A 66 -0.91 -12.85 -2.41
N ILE A 67 -0.87 -11.64 -1.83
CA ILE A 67 -2.08 -10.94 -1.36
C ILE A 67 -3.03 -10.63 -2.54
N PRO A 68 -2.60 -9.97 -3.63
CA PRO A 68 -3.44 -9.72 -4.80
C PRO A 68 -4.06 -10.99 -5.39
N TRP A 69 -3.28 -12.06 -5.51
CA TRP A 69 -3.73 -13.34 -6.06
C TRP A 69 -4.77 -14.01 -5.15
N PHE A 70 -4.53 -14.02 -3.84
CA PHE A 70 -5.47 -14.58 -2.86
C PHE A 70 -6.81 -13.84 -2.86
N ILE A 71 -6.78 -12.50 -2.96
CA ILE A 71 -7.99 -11.69 -3.04
C ILE A 71 -8.74 -11.99 -4.35
N ASP A 72 -8.04 -12.05 -5.48
CA ASP A 72 -8.64 -12.36 -6.79
C ASP A 72 -9.25 -13.78 -6.83
N ASP A 73 -8.55 -14.77 -6.29
CA ASP A 73 -9.04 -16.15 -6.18
C ASP A 73 -10.29 -16.24 -5.29
N THR A 74 -10.27 -15.57 -4.14
CA THR A 74 -11.42 -15.49 -3.22
C THR A 74 -12.63 -14.83 -3.90
N ILE A 75 -12.43 -13.75 -4.66
CA ILE A 75 -13.51 -13.08 -5.40
C ILE A 75 -14.12 -14.01 -6.46
N LYS A 76 -13.27 -14.73 -7.20
CA LYS A 76 -13.71 -15.69 -8.23
C LYS A 76 -14.49 -16.85 -7.62
N HIS A 77 -14.00 -17.39 -6.50
CA HIS A 77 -14.64 -18.51 -5.80
C HIS A 77 -16.03 -18.14 -5.27
N ASN A 78 -16.18 -16.93 -4.70
CA ASN A 78 -17.44 -16.46 -4.12
C ASN A 78 -18.44 -15.91 -5.16
N ARG A 79 -18.10 -15.90 -6.46
CA ARG A 79 -18.94 -15.36 -7.55
C ARG A 79 -19.58 -14.01 -7.21
N ILE A 80 -18.86 -13.13 -6.51
CA ILE A 80 -19.31 -11.77 -6.24
C ILE A 80 -19.21 -11.00 -7.56
N ARG A 81 -20.23 -11.18 -8.41
CA ARG A 81 -20.37 -10.60 -9.75
C ARG A 81 -21.06 -9.24 -9.75
N ARG A 82 -21.42 -8.73 -8.58
CA ARG A 82 -22.05 -7.42 -8.44
C ARG A 82 -21.10 -6.53 -7.68
N GLU A 83 -20.96 -5.31 -8.19
CA GLU A 83 -20.54 -4.12 -7.47
C GLU A 83 -20.90 -4.35 -6.01
N VAL A 84 -19.88 -4.50 -5.16
CA VAL A 84 -20.12 -4.44 -3.72
C VAL A 84 -20.73 -3.06 -3.57
N GLU A 85 -22.05 -2.98 -3.41
CA GLU A 85 -22.73 -1.79 -2.87
C GLU A 85 -21.79 -1.34 -1.78
N ALA A 86 -21.19 -0.16 -1.93
CA ALA A 86 -20.08 0.30 -1.11
C ALA A 86 -20.51 0.16 0.35
N SER A 87 -20.21 -0.99 0.95
CA SER A 87 -20.78 -1.36 2.26
C SER A 87 -20.23 -0.40 3.30
N VAL A 88 -19.09 0.20 2.96
CA VAL A 88 -18.54 1.42 3.50
C VAL A 88 -18.72 2.51 2.44
N SER A 89 -19.53 3.54 2.73
CA SER A 89 -19.63 4.73 1.88
C SER A 89 -18.22 5.24 1.55
N ASN A 90 -17.93 5.57 0.28
CA ASN A 90 -16.63 6.12 -0.16
C ASN A 90 -16.15 7.27 0.73
N PHE A 91 -17.09 8.03 1.28
CA PHE A 91 -16.82 9.10 2.23
C PHE A 91 -16.18 8.60 3.54
N PHE A 92 -16.67 7.48 4.09
CA PHE A 92 -16.12 6.88 5.31
C PHE A 92 -14.74 6.27 5.06
N SER A 93 -14.55 5.60 3.91
CA SER A 93 -13.24 5.10 3.49
C SER A 93 -12.22 6.26 3.39
N LEU A 94 -12.59 7.35 2.71
CA LEU A 94 -11.75 8.54 2.57
C LEU A 94 -11.44 9.21 3.91
N ALA A 95 -12.45 9.35 4.77
CA ALA A 95 -12.28 9.93 6.10
C ALA A 95 -11.33 9.09 6.97
N LEU A 96 -11.48 7.76 6.94
CA LEU A 96 -10.59 6.84 7.63
C LEU A 96 -9.16 6.94 7.08
N MET A 97 -9.02 7.03 5.76
CA MET A 97 -7.70 7.16 5.13
C MET A 97 -7.02 8.47 5.48
N SER A 98 -7.76 9.57 5.47
CA SER A 98 -7.29 10.88 5.94
C SER A 98 -6.85 10.83 7.39
N LEU A 99 -7.63 10.18 8.26
CA LEU A 99 -7.28 9.98 9.67
C LEU A 99 -5.97 9.20 9.82
N ILE A 100 -5.79 8.11 9.06
CA ILE A 100 -4.54 7.33 9.05
C ILE A 100 -3.35 8.20 8.63
N PHE A 101 -3.50 9.06 7.62
CA PHE A 101 -2.45 10.00 7.23
C PHE A 101 -2.13 11.01 8.34
N VAL A 102 -3.14 11.64 8.95
CA VAL A 102 -2.95 12.58 10.07
C VAL A 102 -2.23 11.90 11.23
N LEU A 103 -2.65 10.69 11.61
CA LEU A 103 -1.98 9.91 12.65
C LEU A 103 -0.54 9.55 12.26
N SER A 104 -0.31 9.16 11.00
CA SER A 104 1.04 8.84 10.51
C SER A 104 1.97 10.06 10.58
N PHE A 105 1.49 11.25 10.18
CA PHE A 105 2.25 12.49 10.31
C PHE A 105 2.46 12.89 11.78
N ALA A 106 1.45 12.73 12.63
CA ALA A 106 1.56 13.01 14.06
C ALA A 106 2.57 12.08 14.75
N LEU A 107 2.58 10.79 14.40
CA LEU A 107 3.59 9.83 14.86
C LEU A 107 4.98 10.19 14.35
N SER A 108 5.10 10.57 13.08
CA SER A 108 6.39 11.03 12.53
C SER A 108 6.90 12.31 13.18
N ALA A 109 6.00 13.21 13.60
CA ALA A 109 6.35 14.48 14.24
C ALA A 109 6.67 14.32 15.74
N SER A 110 6.05 13.34 16.40
CA SER A 110 6.28 13.02 17.82
C SER A 110 7.40 12.00 18.03
N ALA A 111 7.78 11.25 17.00
CA ALA A 111 8.96 10.42 17.04
C ALA A 111 10.19 11.31 17.30
N PRO A 112 11.04 10.97 18.30
CA PRO A 112 12.28 11.70 18.50
C PRO A 112 13.07 11.61 17.19
N VAL A 113 13.27 12.75 16.54
CA VAL A 113 14.20 12.88 15.43
C VAL A 113 15.57 12.59 16.02
N TRP A 114 16.02 11.35 15.95
CA TRP A 114 17.41 11.02 16.21
C TRP A 114 18.19 11.70 15.10
N THR A 115 18.61 12.93 15.38
CA THR A 115 19.62 13.65 14.61
C THR A 115 20.88 12.80 14.67
N ALA A 116 21.12 12.05 13.60
CA ALA A 116 22.39 11.40 13.31
C ALA A 116 22.79 11.77 11.88
#